data_AF-E9PE72-F1
#
_entry.id   AF-E9PE72-F1
#
_cell.length_a   1.000
_cell.length_b   1.000
_cell.length_c   1.000
_cell.angle_alpha   90.00
_cell.angle_beta   90.00
_cell.angle_gamma   90.00
#
_symmetry.space_group_name_H-M   'P 1'
#
loop_
_entity.id
_entity.type
_entity.pdbx_description
1 polymer ?
#
loop_
_entity_poly.entity_id
_entity_poly.type
_entity_poly.pdbx_seq_one_letter_code
_entity_poly.pdbx_strand_id
1 'polypeptide(L)'
;MERDGCAGGGSRGGEGGRAPREGPAGNGRDRGRSHAAEAPGDPQAAASLLAPMDVGEEPLEKAARARTAKDPNTYKVLSLVLSVCVLTTILGCIFGLKPSCAKEVKSCKGRCFERTFGNCRCDAACVELGNCCLDYQETCIEPEHIWTCNKFRCGEKRLTRSLCACSDDCKDKGDCCINYSSVCQGEKSWVEEPCESINEPQCPAGFETPPTLLFSLDGFRAEYLHTWGGLLPVISKLKKCGTYTKNMRPVYPTKTFPNHYSIVTGLYPESHGIIDNKMYDPKMNASFSLKSKEKFNPEWYKGEPIWVTAKYQGLKSGTFFWPGSDVEINGIFPDIYKMYNGSVPFEERILAVLQWLQLPKDERRTRFFRSFIWTSQQ
;
A
#
# COMPACT_ATOMS: atom_id res chain seq x y z
N MET A 1 1.98 7.28 68.14
CA MET A 1 1.84 5.82 68.38
C MET A 1 2.66 5.13 67.31
N GLU A 2 3.77 4.51 67.71
CA GLU A 2 4.60 3.67 66.84
C GLU A 2 4.10 2.22 66.80
N ARG A 3 4.44 1.52 65.71
CA ARG A 3 4.88 0.10 65.58
C ARG A 3 4.98 -0.20 64.08
N ASP A 4 6.14 -0.59 63.57
CA ASP A 4 6.63 -1.99 63.42
C ASP A 4 5.71 -2.86 62.54
N GLY A 5 6.18 -3.67 61.57
CA GLY A 5 7.54 -3.97 61.11
C GLY A 5 7.62 -5.37 60.45
N CYS A 6 8.67 -5.60 59.65
CA CYS A 6 9.15 -6.93 59.17
C CYS A 6 8.39 -7.70 58.06
N ALA A 7 9.05 -8.75 57.55
CA ALA A 7 8.93 -9.27 56.16
C ALA A 7 9.09 -10.81 56.04
N GLY A 8 8.99 -11.34 54.81
CA GLY A 8 9.14 -12.77 54.43
C GLY A 8 7.79 -13.49 54.28
N GLY A 9 7.60 -14.55 53.47
CA GLY A 9 8.48 -15.28 52.54
C GLY A 9 8.10 -16.78 52.53
N GLY A 10 8.04 -17.45 51.36
CA GLY A 10 8.03 -18.94 51.29
C GLY A 10 6.91 -19.66 50.49
N SER A 11 7.35 -20.27 49.38
CA SER A 11 6.97 -21.57 48.75
C SER A 11 5.64 -22.32 49.00
N ARG A 12 5.03 -22.73 47.87
CA ARG A 12 4.44 -24.06 47.56
C ARG A 12 4.74 -24.35 46.07
N GLY A 13 4.95 -25.55 45.53
CA GLY A 13 4.88 -26.90 46.09
C GLY A 13 4.20 -27.89 45.12
N GLY A 14 4.98 -28.57 44.27
CA GLY A 14 4.80 -29.96 43.80
C GLY A 14 3.68 -30.32 42.80
N GLU A 15 3.67 -31.50 42.15
CA GLU A 15 4.73 -32.50 41.85
C GLU A 15 4.20 -33.54 40.82
N GLY A 16 5.09 -34.23 40.06
CA GLY A 16 4.79 -35.45 39.29
C GLY A 16 4.27 -35.27 37.83
N GLY A 17 4.56 -36.17 36.88
CA GLY A 17 5.48 -37.32 36.92
C GLY A 17 5.35 -38.32 35.76
N ARG A 18 6.50 -38.77 35.24
CA ARG A 18 6.76 -39.93 34.34
C ARG A 18 6.33 -39.90 32.85
N ALA A 19 7.15 -40.62 32.07
CA ALA A 19 7.15 -40.73 30.61
C ALA A 19 7.00 -42.22 30.16
N PRO A 20 7.67 -42.72 29.10
CA PRO A 20 7.08 -42.92 27.77
C PRO A 20 7.00 -44.40 27.34
N ARG A 21 6.33 -44.71 26.21
CA ARG A 21 6.51 -45.99 25.48
C ARG A 21 6.34 -45.87 23.97
N GLU A 22 7.24 -46.56 23.26
CA GLU A 22 7.14 -46.93 21.84
C GLU A 22 6.31 -48.23 21.67
N GLY A 23 5.89 -48.56 20.45
CA GLY A 23 5.46 -49.93 20.12
C GLY A 23 4.54 -50.03 18.87
N PRO A 24 4.68 -51.04 17.98
CA PRO A 24 4.16 -50.95 16.61
C PRO A 24 3.18 -52.08 16.19
N ALA A 25 2.91 -52.14 14.87
CA ALA A 25 2.34 -53.23 14.05
C ALA A 25 0.83 -53.18 13.69
N GLY A 26 0.52 -53.58 12.44
CA GLY A 26 -0.84 -53.73 11.91
C GLY A 26 -0.85 -53.91 10.38
N ASN A 27 -1.17 -55.11 9.90
CA ASN A 27 -1.03 -55.54 8.49
C ASN A 27 -2.41 -55.66 7.79
N GLY A 28 -2.52 -55.54 6.46
CA GLY A 28 -3.80 -55.72 5.76
C GLY A 28 -3.78 -55.67 4.22
N ARG A 29 -3.91 -56.84 3.56
CA ARG A 29 -4.37 -57.02 2.15
C ARG A 29 -5.93 -57.06 2.17
N ASP A 30 -6.72 -56.90 1.08
CA ASP A 30 -6.60 -57.60 -0.22
C ASP A 30 -7.60 -57.10 -1.31
N ARG A 31 -7.28 -57.46 -2.57
CA ARG A 31 -8.03 -57.63 -3.85
C ARG A 31 -9.48 -57.13 -4.14
N GLY A 32 -9.61 -56.59 -5.36
CA GLY A 32 -10.69 -56.92 -6.35
C GLY A 32 -11.83 -55.90 -6.51
N ARG A 33 -12.54 -55.78 -7.67
CA ARG A 33 -12.41 -56.37 -9.02
C ARG A 33 -13.16 -55.49 -10.07
N SER A 34 -12.87 -55.73 -11.35
CA SER A 34 -13.29 -55.01 -12.58
C SER A 34 -14.71 -55.28 -13.13
N HIS A 35 -15.23 -54.34 -13.96
CA HIS A 35 -16.04 -54.58 -15.18
C HIS A 35 -15.73 -53.43 -16.18
N ALA A 36 -15.44 -53.54 -17.48
CA ALA A 36 -15.58 -54.54 -18.57
C ALA A 36 -16.74 -54.25 -19.56
N ALA A 37 -16.43 -54.03 -20.86
CA ALA A 37 -17.34 -54.20 -22.01
C ALA A 37 -16.59 -54.24 -23.37
N GLU A 38 -16.88 -55.28 -24.15
CA GLU A 38 -16.25 -55.74 -25.41
C GLU A 38 -17.35 -56.34 -26.33
N ALA A 39 -17.28 -56.43 -27.67
CA ALA A 39 -16.40 -55.85 -28.71
C ALA A 39 -17.26 -55.70 -29.99
N PRO A 40 -17.14 -56.42 -31.15
CA PRO A 40 -15.99 -56.93 -31.92
C PRO A 40 -16.03 -56.55 -33.44
N GLY A 41 -15.02 -56.95 -34.22
CA GLY A 41 -15.08 -56.95 -35.69
C GLY A 41 -13.75 -57.17 -36.42
N ASP A 42 -13.51 -58.40 -36.90
CA ASP A 42 -12.42 -58.89 -37.77
C ASP A 42 -13.04 -60.06 -38.60
N PRO A 43 -12.42 -60.73 -39.61
CA PRO A 43 -11.09 -60.55 -40.22
C PRO A 43 -11.06 -60.58 -41.77
N GLN A 44 -9.87 -60.43 -42.38
CA GLN A 44 -9.50 -61.23 -43.56
C GLN A 44 -7.99 -61.32 -43.83
N ALA A 45 -7.54 -62.45 -44.37
CA ALA A 45 -6.14 -62.80 -44.55
C ALA A 45 -5.86 -63.45 -45.92
N ALA A 46 -4.68 -63.16 -46.50
CA ALA A 46 -3.91 -63.95 -47.49
C ALA A 46 -2.76 -63.06 -48.01
N ALA A 47 -1.64 -63.51 -48.58
CA ALA A 47 -0.75 -64.67 -48.44
C ALA A 47 0.22 -64.63 -49.66
N SER A 48 1.50 -64.89 -49.42
CA SER A 48 2.45 -65.55 -50.36
C SER A 48 3.07 -64.84 -51.61
N LEU A 49 4.42 -64.76 -51.54
CA LEU A 49 5.42 -65.35 -52.45
C LEU A 49 5.84 -64.71 -53.82
N LEU A 50 7.16 -64.47 -53.89
CA LEU A 50 8.13 -64.67 -55.01
C LEU A 50 8.22 -63.67 -56.20
N ALA A 51 9.47 -63.43 -56.61
CA ALA A 51 9.90 -62.76 -57.86
C ALA A 51 10.15 -63.80 -58.99
N PRO A 52 10.35 -63.39 -60.27
CA PRO A 52 11.74 -63.24 -60.77
C PRO A 52 11.93 -62.18 -61.90
N MET A 53 12.97 -62.37 -62.73
CA MET A 53 13.67 -61.42 -63.64
C MET A 53 13.30 -61.53 -65.14
N ASP A 54 14.09 -60.85 -65.99
CA ASP A 54 14.36 -60.99 -67.45
C ASP A 54 13.53 -60.13 -68.45
N VAL A 55 14.04 -59.68 -69.63
CA VAL A 55 15.40 -59.31 -70.12
C VAL A 55 15.25 -58.59 -71.51
N GLY A 56 16.28 -57.86 -71.95
CA GLY A 56 16.51 -57.50 -73.38
C GLY A 56 16.69 -55.99 -73.66
N GLU A 57 17.50 -55.52 -74.63
CA GLU A 57 18.56 -56.16 -75.44
C GLU A 57 19.54 -55.07 -75.98
N GLU A 58 20.68 -55.47 -76.57
CA GLU A 58 21.85 -54.69 -77.06
C GLU A 58 21.61 -53.89 -78.40
N PRO A 59 22.57 -53.17 -79.05
CA PRO A 59 23.83 -52.51 -78.61
C PRO A 59 24.15 -51.11 -79.26
N LEU A 60 25.36 -50.58 -78.93
CA LEU A 60 26.32 -49.84 -79.80
C LEU A 60 26.10 -48.35 -80.18
N GLU A 61 26.92 -47.46 -79.58
CA GLU A 61 27.95 -46.72 -80.36
C GLU A 61 29.10 -46.13 -79.50
N LYS A 62 30.23 -45.81 -80.15
CA LYS A 62 31.47 -45.35 -79.50
C LYS A 62 31.47 -43.83 -79.24
N ALA A 63 31.86 -43.41 -78.03
CA ALA A 63 32.44 -42.09 -77.83
C ALA A 63 33.50 -42.09 -76.71
N ALA A 64 34.79 -42.13 -77.09
CA ALA A 64 35.88 -41.96 -76.15
C ALA A 64 35.98 -40.49 -75.71
N ARG A 65 35.86 -40.22 -74.40
CA ARG A 65 36.29 -38.94 -73.80
C ARG A 65 37.14 -39.21 -72.55
N ALA A 66 38.35 -38.68 -72.57
CA ALA A 66 39.38 -38.97 -71.59
C ALA A 66 38.96 -38.53 -70.17
N ARG A 67 39.07 -39.43 -69.20
CA ARG A 67 39.10 -39.05 -67.78
C ARG A 67 40.50 -38.55 -67.47
N THR A 68 40.65 -37.25 -67.24
CA THR A 68 41.85 -36.71 -66.61
C THR A 68 41.97 -37.26 -65.19
N ALA A 69 43.06 -37.98 -64.91
CA ALA A 69 43.34 -38.49 -63.57
C ALA A 69 43.45 -37.31 -62.60
N LYS A 70 42.55 -37.24 -61.61
CA LYS A 70 42.51 -36.14 -60.64
C LYS A 70 43.50 -36.45 -59.52
N ASP A 71 44.45 -35.55 -59.32
CA ASP A 71 45.59 -35.72 -58.43
C ASP A 71 45.16 -36.09 -57.00
N PRO A 72 45.68 -37.19 -56.39
CA PRO A 72 45.28 -37.64 -55.05
C PRO A 72 45.53 -36.60 -53.95
N ASN A 73 46.39 -35.60 -54.20
CA ASN A 73 46.60 -34.50 -53.26
C ASN A 73 45.43 -33.48 -53.25
N THR A 74 44.76 -33.27 -54.38
CA THR A 74 43.61 -32.33 -54.44
C THR A 74 42.40 -32.81 -53.64
N TYR A 75 42.14 -34.12 -53.57
CA TYR A 75 41.12 -34.70 -52.69
C TYR A 75 41.42 -34.44 -51.20
N LYS A 76 42.69 -34.60 -50.78
CA LYS A 76 43.10 -34.35 -49.39
C LYS A 76 42.93 -32.89 -49.01
N VAL A 77 43.35 -31.95 -49.88
CA VAL A 77 43.17 -30.51 -49.64
C VAL A 77 41.68 -30.13 -49.59
N LEU A 78 40.86 -30.61 -50.53
CA LEU A 78 39.41 -30.36 -50.52
C LEU A 78 38.70 -30.92 -49.28
N SER A 79 39.07 -32.14 -48.86
CA SER A 79 38.53 -32.77 -47.65
C SER A 79 38.92 -32.00 -46.38
N LEU A 80 40.16 -31.51 -46.31
CA LEU A 80 40.65 -30.75 -45.15
C LEU A 80 40.03 -29.34 -45.10
N VAL A 81 39.87 -28.67 -46.25
CA VAL A 81 39.13 -27.40 -46.35
C VAL A 81 37.66 -27.59 -45.97
N LEU A 82 36.98 -28.64 -46.46
CA LEU A 82 35.60 -28.94 -46.05
C LEU A 82 35.48 -29.24 -44.55
N SER A 83 36.40 -30.01 -43.98
CA SER A 83 36.44 -30.31 -42.55
C SER A 83 36.66 -29.05 -41.70
N VAL A 84 37.58 -28.15 -42.10
CA VAL A 84 37.78 -26.86 -41.44
C VAL A 84 36.55 -25.97 -41.58
N CYS A 85 35.95 -25.87 -42.77
CA CYS A 85 34.70 -25.11 -42.97
C CYS A 85 33.58 -25.64 -42.06
N VAL A 86 33.35 -26.96 -42.01
CA VAL A 86 32.34 -27.59 -41.14
C VAL A 86 32.66 -27.38 -39.65
N LEU A 87 33.93 -27.47 -39.24
CA LEU A 87 34.33 -27.16 -37.85
C LEU A 87 34.10 -25.68 -37.52
N THR A 88 34.42 -24.76 -38.42
CA THR A 88 34.20 -23.31 -38.21
C THR A 88 32.71 -22.93 -38.23
N THR A 89 31.86 -23.61 -39.00
CA THR A 89 30.41 -23.38 -38.94
C THR A 89 29.79 -24.03 -37.71
N ILE A 90 30.25 -25.21 -37.27
CA ILE A 90 29.82 -25.82 -35.99
C ILE A 90 30.24 -24.94 -34.81
N LEU A 91 31.50 -24.49 -34.75
CA LEU A 91 31.98 -23.53 -33.74
C LEU A 91 31.21 -22.20 -33.83
N GLY A 92 30.98 -21.69 -35.05
CA GLY A 92 30.18 -20.50 -35.29
C GLY A 92 28.72 -20.64 -34.84
N CYS A 93 28.12 -21.82 -34.96
CA CYS A 93 26.80 -22.11 -34.42
C CYS A 93 26.83 -22.28 -32.90
N ILE A 94 27.82 -22.96 -32.32
CA ILE A 94 27.94 -23.13 -30.86
C ILE A 94 28.18 -21.78 -30.13
N PHE A 95 29.01 -20.90 -30.70
CA PHE A 95 29.30 -19.59 -30.12
C PHE A 95 28.33 -18.48 -30.57
N GLY A 96 27.76 -18.59 -31.77
CA GLY A 96 26.78 -17.64 -32.33
C GLY A 96 25.34 -17.89 -31.92
N LEU A 97 24.95 -19.15 -31.66
CA LEU A 97 23.71 -19.50 -30.95
C LEU A 97 23.94 -19.48 -29.43
N LYS A 98 24.55 -18.41 -28.91
CA LYS A 98 24.14 -17.95 -27.60
C LYS A 98 22.68 -17.53 -27.74
N PRO A 99 21.71 -18.18 -27.09
CA PRO A 99 20.40 -17.58 -26.99
C PRO A 99 20.58 -16.25 -26.26
N SER A 100 20.06 -15.15 -26.81
CA SER A 100 19.99 -13.85 -26.11
C SER A 100 18.97 -13.87 -24.94
N CYS A 101 18.74 -15.05 -24.37
CA CYS A 101 17.89 -15.31 -23.22
C CYS A 101 18.65 -15.06 -21.93
N ALA A 102 18.92 -13.79 -21.66
CA ALA A 102 18.76 -13.13 -20.37
C ALA A 102 19.46 -11.77 -20.42
N LYS A 103 18.68 -10.69 -20.57
CA LYS A 103 19.02 -9.50 -19.78
C LYS A 103 19.04 -9.97 -18.33
N GLU A 104 20.05 -9.62 -17.54
CA GLU A 104 20.02 -9.89 -16.10
C GLU A 104 18.90 -9.05 -15.47
N VAL A 105 17.69 -9.60 -15.42
CA VAL A 105 16.51 -8.89 -14.91
C VAL A 105 16.59 -8.93 -13.38
N LYS A 106 17.31 -7.97 -12.80
CA LYS A 106 17.61 -7.86 -11.36
C LYS A 106 16.53 -7.12 -10.55
N SER A 107 15.57 -6.50 -11.22
CA SER A 107 14.57 -5.59 -10.64
C SER A 107 13.15 -5.92 -11.13
N CYS A 108 12.14 -5.75 -10.26
CA CYS A 108 10.73 -5.88 -10.62
C CYS A 108 10.10 -4.63 -11.24
N LYS A 109 10.84 -3.53 -11.33
CA LYS A 109 10.35 -2.27 -11.91
C LYS A 109 9.81 -2.47 -13.32
N GLY A 110 8.54 -2.09 -13.51
CA GLY A 110 7.83 -2.20 -14.79
C GLY A 110 7.21 -3.58 -15.10
N ARG A 111 7.44 -4.61 -14.27
CA ARG A 111 7.00 -6.00 -14.52
C ARG A 111 6.39 -6.70 -13.29
N CYS A 112 5.82 -5.95 -12.35
CA CYS A 112 5.12 -6.52 -11.21
C CYS A 112 3.97 -7.44 -11.66
N PHE A 113 3.91 -8.62 -11.05
CA PHE A 113 2.95 -9.70 -11.32
C PHE A 113 3.05 -10.32 -12.73
N GLU A 114 4.05 -9.95 -13.53
CA GLU A 114 4.30 -10.56 -14.84
C GLU A 114 5.16 -11.82 -14.69
N ARG A 115 4.75 -12.91 -15.35
CA ARG A 115 5.54 -14.14 -15.41
C ARG A 115 6.70 -13.98 -16.37
N THR A 116 7.91 -13.85 -15.82
CA THR A 116 9.16 -13.76 -16.59
C THR A 116 10.03 -15.00 -16.42
N PHE A 117 10.57 -15.51 -17.53
CA PHE A 117 11.63 -16.51 -17.52
C PHE A 117 12.99 -15.81 -17.36
N GLY A 118 13.56 -15.86 -16.16
CA GLY A 118 14.83 -15.21 -15.81
C GLY A 118 15.23 -15.52 -14.36
N ASN A 119 16.40 -15.03 -13.92
CA ASN A 119 17.00 -15.43 -12.64
C ASN A 119 16.17 -15.08 -11.40
N CYS A 120 15.34 -14.02 -11.45
CA CYS A 120 14.42 -13.67 -10.37
C CYS A 120 13.03 -13.26 -10.89
N ARG A 121 12.01 -13.58 -10.09
CA ARG A 121 10.59 -13.45 -10.40
C ARG A 121 9.94 -12.28 -9.66
N CYS A 122 8.78 -11.86 -10.16
CA CYS A 122 8.01 -10.70 -9.69
C CYS A 122 6.51 -11.00 -9.53
N ASP A 123 6.16 -12.28 -9.48
CA ASP A 123 4.80 -12.77 -9.26
C ASP A 123 4.70 -13.46 -7.89
N ALA A 124 3.48 -13.53 -7.33
CA ALA A 124 3.26 -13.96 -5.94
C ALA A 124 3.92 -15.30 -5.55
N ALA A 125 4.04 -16.25 -6.48
CA ALA A 125 4.69 -17.53 -6.24
C ALA A 125 6.21 -17.44 -6.00
N CYS A 126 6.85 -16.28 -6.27
CA CYS A 126 8.29 -16.12 -6.04
C CYS A 126 8.68 -16.22 -4.56
N VAL A 127 7.74 -15.91 -3.65
CA VAL A 127 7.95 -15.93 -2.20
C VAL A 127 8.11 -17.36 -1.71
N GLU A 128 7.20 -18.25 -2.11
CA GLU A 128 7.25 -19.69 -1.80
C GLU A 128 8.47 -20.37 -2.44
N LEU A 129 8.85 -19.92 -3.63
CA LEU A 129 9.99 -20.46 -4.39
C LEU A 129 11.35 -19.85 -3.97
N GLY A 130 11.39 -18.87 -3.07
CA GLY A 130 12.61 -18.21 -2.63
C GLY A 130 13.39 -17.50 -3.74
N ASN A 131 12.73 -17.12 -4.85
CA ASN A 131 13.37 -16.59 -6.06
C ASN A 131 12.79 -15.25 -6.53
N CYS A 132 12.21 -14.48 -5.61
CA CYS A 132 11.85 -13.08 -5.88
C CYS A 132 13.08 -12.24 -6.23
N CYS A 133 12.88 -11.16 -6.99
CA CYS A 133 13.89 -10.12 -7.08
C CYS A 133 13.99 -9.36 -5.75
N LEU A 134 15.16 -8.76 -5.51
CA LEU A 134 15.48 -8.12 -4.24
C LEU A 134 14.57 -6.92 -3.92
N ASP A 135 13.97 -6.31 -4.94
CA ASP A 135 13.07 -5.15 -4.85
C ASP A 135 11.58 -5.51 -5.00
N TYR A 136 11.22 -6.80 -4.95
CA TYR A 136 9.86 -7.27 -5.21
C TYR A 136 8.85 -6.71 -4.20
N GLN A 137 9.21 -6.64 -2.91
CA GLN A 137 8.30 -6.15 -1.87
C GLN A 137 8.05 -4.65 -2.06
N GLU A 138 9.11 -3.86 -2.14
CA GLU A 138 9.10 -2.40 -2.24
C GLU A 138 8.49 -1.90 -3.55
N THR A 139 8.62 -2.67 -4.63
CA THR A 139 8.13 -2.28 -5.97
C THR A 139 6.72 -2.77 -6.25
N CYS A 140 6.31 -3.93 -5.71
CA CYS A 140 5.05 -4.58 -6.10
C CYS A 140 4.03 -4.74 -4.97
N ILE A 141 4.45 -4.87 -3.70
CA ILE A 141 3.58 -5.17 -2.56
C ILE A 141 3.35 -3.95 -1.67
N GLU A 142 4.42 -3.29 -1.22
CA GLU A 142 4.33 -2.08 -0.39
C GLU A 142 3.41 -0.97 -0.95
N PRO A 143 3.32 -0.71 -2.28
CA PRO A 143 2.41 0.29 -2.82
C PRO A 143 0.92 0.09 -2.45
N GLU A 144 0.49 -1.13 -2.12
CA GLU A 144 -0.87 -1.43 -1.64
C GLU A 144 -1.12 -0.98 -0.19
N HIS A 145 -0.06 -0.58 0.53
CA HIS A 145 -0.07 -0.33 1.97
C HIS A 145 0.55 1.03 2.37
N ILE A 146 1.21 1.73 1.45
CA ILE A 146 1.89 3.02 1.72
C ILE A 146 1.31 4.18 0.91
N TRP A 147 1.27 5.36 1.54
CA TRP A 147 0.80 6.62 0.95
C TRP A 147 1.94 7.50 0.38
N THR A 148 3.12 6.91 0.15
CA THR A 148 4.34 7.64 -0.20
C THR A 148 5.05 7.04 -1.42
N CYS A 149 5.69 7.93 -2.18
CA CYS A 149 6.74 7.58 -3.13
C CYS A 149 8.08 7.37 -2.42
N ASN A 150 8.89 6.50 -3.01
CA ASN A 150 10.27 6.22 -2.67
C ASN A 150 11.08 6.09 -3.99
N LYS A 151 12.40 5.89 -3.90
CA LYS A 151 13.28 5.81 -5.08
C LYS A 151 12.97 4.63 -6.03
N PHE A 152 12.36 3.56 -5.54
CA PHE A 152 11.95 2.42 -6.35
C PHE A 152 10.68 2.74 -7.17
N ARG A 153 9.73 3.44 -6.53
CA ARG A 153 8.42 3.81 -7.08
C ARG A 153 8.40 4.96 -8.11
N CYS A 154 9.39 5.84 -8.13
CA CYS A 154 9.40 6.96 -9.09
C CYS A 154 9.47 6.47 -10.56
N GLY A 155 8.47 6.79 -11.39
CA GLY A 155 8.35 6.22 -12.73
C GLY A 155 7.99 4.72 -12.70
N GLU A 156 7.19 4.29 -11.73
CA GLU A 156 6.63 2.94 -11.69
C GLU A 156 5.62 2.70 -12.84
N LYS A 157 5.47 1.44 -13.23
CA LYS A 157 4.29 1.04 -14.01
C LYS A 157 3.10 1.01 -13.05
N ARG A 158 2.09 1.82 -13.35
CA ARG A 158 0.87 1.99 -12.56
C ARG A 158 0.27 0.64 -12.12
N LEU A 159 0.15 0.47 -10.81
CA LEU A 159 -0.50 -0.69 -10.19
C LEU A 159 -1.98 -0.37 -9.94
N THR A 160 -2.86 -1.36 -10.06
CA THR A 160 -4.31 -1.17 -9.83
C THR A 160 -4.70 -1.20 -8.35
N ARG A 161 -3.81 -1.67 -7.48
CA ARG A 161 -4.04 -1.87 -6.03
C ARG A 161 -3.28 -0.87 -5.16
N SER A 162 -2.50 0.04 -5.74
CA SER A 162 -1.75 1.05 -5.01
C SER A 162 -2.65 2.17 -4.48
N LEU A 163 -2.40 2.64 -3.26
CA LEU A 163 -3.21 3.68 -2.60
C LEU A 163 -3.09 5.07 -3.24
N CYS A 164 -1.95 5.34 -3.86
CA CYS A 164 -1.64 6.53 -4.66
C CYS A 164 -0.53 6.17 -5.67
N ALA A 165 -0.38 6.94 -6.74
CA ALA A 165 0.55 6.65 -7.82
C ALA A 165 1.89 7.41 -7.71
N CYS A 166 2.96 6.81 -8.22
CA CYS A 166 4.27 7.44 -8.45
C CYS A 166 4.73 7.31 -9.92
N SER A 167 3.80 6.95 -10.81
CA SER A 167 3.99 6.88 -12.25
C SER A 167 3.99 8.27 -12.89
N ASP A 168 4.62 8.41 -14.05
CA ASP A 168 4.78 9.71 -14.73
C ASP A 168 3.42 10.36 -15.09
N ASP A 169 2.37 9.55 -15.28
CA ASP A 169 0.99 9.96 -15.57
C ASP A 169 0.17 10.39 -14.33
N CYS A 170 0.74 10.37 -13.12
CA CYS A 170 -0.03 10.63 -11.90
C CYS A 170 -0.53 12.08 -11.78
N LYS A 171 0.18 13.05 -12.38
CA LYS A 171 -0.24 14.46 -12.36
C LYS A 171 -1.47 14.68 -13.23
N ASP A 172 -1.48 14.09 -14.42
CA ASP A 172 -2.61 14.18 -15.37
C ASP A 172 -3.87 13.49 -14.84
N LYS A 173 -3.70 12.43 -14.03
CA LYS A 173 -4.78 11.71 -13.36
C LYS A 173 -5.16 12.25 -11.99
N GLY A 174 -4.41 13.21 -11.44
CA GLY A 174 -4.66 13.82 -10.14
C GLY A 174 -4.48 12.90 -8.94
N ASP A 175 -3.69 11.82 -9.05
CA ASP A 175 -3.60 10.75 -8.05
C ASP A 175 -2.18 10.45 -7.54
N CYS A 176 -1.24 11.38 -7.74
CA CYS A 176 0.10 11.30 -7.17
C CYS A 176 0.09 11.17 -5.64
N CYS A 177 1.01 10.37 -5.08
CA CYS A 177 1.31 10.43 -3.65
C CYS A 177 1.84 11.81 -3.24
N ILE A 178 1.57 12.24 -1.99
CA ILE A 178 1.84 13.61 -1.51
C ILE A 178 3.30 14.06 -1.64
N ASN A 179 4.26 13.14 -1.50
CA ASN A 179 5.69 13.42 -1.61
C ASN A 179 6.27 13.16 -3.02
N TYR A 180 5.43 12.96 -4.05
CA TYR A 180 5.89 12.69 -5.42
C TYR A 180 6.83 13.78 -5.96
N SER A 181 6.44 15.05 -5.83
CA SER A 181 7.25 16.21 -6.23
C SER A 181 8.66 16.19 -5.61
N SER A 182 8.76 15.99 -4.29
CA SER A 182 10.06 16.05 -3.63
C SER A 182 10.92 14.80 -3.85
N VAL A 183 10.31 13.61 -3.90
CA VAL A 183 11.06 12.35 -4.05
C VAL A 183 11.42 12.05 -5.50
N CYS A 184 10.53 12.37 -6.45
CA CYS A 184 10.67 11.97 -7.86
C CYS A 184 11.07 13.11 -8.80
N GLN A 185 10.84 14.37 -8.41
CA GLN A 185 11.17 15.55 -9.25
C GLN A 185 12.29 16.43 -8.66
N GLY A 186 12.76 16.12 -7.45
CA GLY A 186 13.85 16.85 -6.78
C GLY A 186 13.45 18.24 -6.25
N GLU A 187 12.14 18.51 -6.17
CA GLU A 187 11.61 19.70 -5.48
C GLU A 187 11.88 19.58 -3.97
N LYS A 188 11.93 20.71 -3.25
CA LYS A 188 12.04 20.66 -1.78
C LYS A 188 10.66 20.33 -1.18
N SER A 189 10.64 19.52 -0.14
CA SER A 189 9.44 19.38 0.68
C SER A 189 9.27 20.61 1.58
N TRP A 190 8.04 20.89 2.01
CA TRP A 190 7.73 22.04 2.87
C TRP A 190 8.61 22.14 4.13
N VAL A 191 9.08 21.02 4.69
CA VAL A 191 9.93 21.04 5.89
C VAL A 191 11.38 21.44 5.61
N GLU A 192 11.86 21.30 4.37
CA GLU A 192 13.24 21.61 3.94
C GLU A 192 13.40 23.06 3.45
N GLU A 193 12.30 23.73 3.11
CA GLU A 193 12.30 25.15 2.74
C GLU A 193 12.64 26.04 3.96
N PRO A 194 13.14 27.27 3.76
CA PRO A 194 13.33 28.24 4.84
C PRO A 194 12.00 28.68 5.48
N CYS A 195 12.10 29.52 6.52
CA CYS A 195 10.94 30.29 6.99
C CYS A 195 10.80 31.55 6.13
N GLU A 196 9.58 31.90 5.74
CA GLU A 196 9.26 33.09 4.96
C GLU A 196 8.12 33.88 5.63
N SER A 197 8.13 35.21 5.48
CA SER A 197 7.11 36.09 6.06
C SER A 197 5.94 36.26 5.10
N ILE A 198 4.82 35.60 5.38
CA ILE A 198 3.58 35.68 4.59
C ILE A 198 2.81 36.94 5.01
N ASN A 199 3.23 38.10 4.49
CA ASN A 199 2.55 39.38 4.75
C ASN A 199 1.26 39.52 3.92
N GLU A 200 1.27 39.03 2.68
CA GLU A 200 0.12 38.96 1.78
C GLU A 200 -0.15 37.49 1.42
N PRO A 201 -1.40 37.00 1.51
CA PRO A 201 -1.72 35.60 1.30
C PRO A 201 -1.74 35.25 -0.19
N GLN A 202 -0.91 34.28 -0.59
CA GLN A 202 -0.88 33.74 -1.95
C GLN A 202 -2.02 32.72 -2.13
N CYS A 203 -3.21 33.21 -2.49
CA CYS A 203 -4.42 32.41 -2.60
C CYS A 203 -4.93 32.30 -4.06
N PRO A 204 -5.30 31.10 -4.55
CA PRO A 204 -5.94 30.95 -5.85
C PRO A 204 -7.40 31.41 -5.81
N ALA A 205 -7.98 31.68 -6.98
CA ALA A 205 -9.34 32.20 -7.13
C ALA A 205 -10.38 31.34 -6.37
N GLY A 206 -11.19 31.98 -5.52
CA GLY A 206 -12.10 31.32 -4.59
C GLY A 206 -11.64 31.27 -3.14
N PHE A 207 -10.40 31.66 -2.83
CA PHE A 207 -9.91 31.91 -1.48
C PHE A 207 -9.63 33.41 -1.27
N GLU A 208 -10.61 34.27 -1.58
CA GLU A 208 -10.52 35.72 -1.31
C GLU A 208 -10.40 36.03 0.20
N THR A 209 -10.81 35.08 1.04
CA THR A 209 -10.44 35.01 2.46
C THR A 209 -9.73 33.66 2.66
N PRO A 210 -8.50 33.62 3.22
CA PRO A 210 -7.80 32.37 3.47
C PRO A 210 -8.63 31.41 4.34
N PRO A 211 -8.61 30.10 4.06
CA PRO A 211 -9.33 29.12 4.87
C PRO A 211 -8.60 28.90 6.20
N THR A 212 -9.33 28.77 7.29
CA THR A 212 -8.75 28.36 8.58
C THR A 212 -8.81 26.85 8.72
N LEU A 213 -7.66 26.22 8.94
CA LEU A 213 -7.55 24.82 9.35
C LEU A 213 -7.20 24.74 10.83
N LEU A 214 -8.16 24.35 11.66
CA LEU A 214 -7.90 24.01 13.06
C LEU A 214 -7.49 22.55 13.12
N PHE A 215 -6.30 22.23 13.67
CA PHE A 215 -5.74 20.88 13.75
C PHE A 215 -5.38 20.56 15.21
N SER A 216 -6.08 19.60 15.84
CA SER A 216 -5.72 19.11 17.19
C SER A 216 -4.96 17.79 17.12
N LEU A 217 -4.08 17.59 18.11
CA LEU A 217 -3.47 16.32 18.44
C LEU A 217 -3.90 15.94 19.88
N ASP A 218 -4.91 15.08 20.05
CA ASP A 218 -5.46 14.70 21.36
C ASP A 218 -4.41 14.14 22.34
N GLY A 219 -4.35 14.66 23.56
CA GLY A 219 -3.31 14.29 24.53
C GLY A 219 -1.88 14.73 24.18
N PHE A 220 -1.65 15.56 23.15
CA PHE A 220 -0.33 16.13 22.85
C PHE A 220 0.05 17.17 23.92
N ARG A 221 0.69 16.70 24.99
CA ARG A 221 1.16 17.52 26.11
C ARG A 221 2.21 18.51 25.62
N ALA A 222 2.11 19.76 26.06
CA ALA A 222 3.06 20.83 25.68
C ALA A 222 4.54 20.48 25.93
N GLU A 223 4.81 19.71 26.99
CA GLU A 223 6.15 19.19 27.32
C GLU A 223 6.77 18.33 26.21
N TYR A 224 5.97 17.63 25.40
CA TYR A 224 6.49 16.85 24.29
C TYR A 224 7.23 17.71 23.26
N LEU A 225 6.79 18.94 23.00
CA LEU A 225 7.47 19.86 22.08
C LEU A 225 8.62 20.64 22.75
N HIS A 226 8.69 20.63 24.08
CA HIS A 226 9.84 21.13 24.82
C HIS A 226 11.01 20.14 24.78
N THR A 227 10.72 18.85 25.03
CA THR A 227 11.73 17.79 25.19
C THR A 227 12.06 17.09 23.87
N TRP A 228 11.04 16.74 23.07
CA TRP A 228 11.19 15.95 21.83
C TRP A 228 11.14 16.77 20.54
N GLY A 229 11.19 18.11 20.64
CA GLY A 229 11.12 18.99 19.46
C GLY A 229 12.19 18.73 18.39
N GLY A 230 13.35 18.18 18.77
CA GLY A 230 14.39 17.75 17.82
C GLY A 230 14.01 16.52 16.98
N LEU A 231 13.05 15.71 17.43
CA LEU A 231 12.52 14.54 16.71
C LEU A 231 11.26 14.87 15.90
N LEU A 232 10.74 16.09 16.01
CA LEU A 232 9.46 16.52 15.43
C LEU A 232 9.67 17.68 14.43
N PRO A 233 10.40 17.48 13.31
CA PRO A 233 10.88 18.57 12.46
C PRO A 233 9.76 19.43 11.87
N VAL A 234 8.63 18.83 11.49
CA VAL A 234 7.45 19.55 10.94
C VAL A 234 6.83 20.47 12.00
N ILE A 235 6.55 19.95 13.20
CA ILE A 235 5.95 20.73 14.30
C ILE A 235 6.94 21.80 14.79
N SER A 236 8.23 21.47 14.85
CA SER A 236 9.29 22.45 15.16
C SER A 236 9.43 23.54 14.09
N LYS A 237 9.23 23.24 12.79
CA LYS A 237 9.17 24.27 11.74
C LYS A 237 7.95 25.18 11.92
N LEU A 238 6.76 24.62 12.19
CA LEU A 238 5.55 25.42 12.50
C LEU A 238 5.80 26.35 13.70
N LYS A 239 6.40 25.85 14.78
CA LYS A 239 6.81 26.64 15.96
C LYS A 239 7.86 27.72 15.65
N LYS A 240 8.77 27.47 14.70
CA LYS A 240 9.86 28.39 14.34
C LYS A 240 9.40 29.51 13.40
N CYS A 241 8.55 29.19 12.42
CA CYS A 241 8.10 30.13 11.40
C CYS A 241 6.76 30.81 11.74
N GLY A 242 6.01 30.31 12.73
CA GLY A 242 4.71 30.83 13.14
C GLY A 242 4.65 31.25 14.61
N THR A 243 3.43 31.50 15.10
CA THR A 243 3.18 31.94 16.49
C THR A 243 3.03 30.76 17.44
N TYR A 244 3.77 30.77 18.56
CA TYR A 244 3.80 29.68 19.53
C TYR A 244 3.74 30.16 20.98
N THR A 245 2.95 29.47 21.81
CA THR A 245 3.00 29.58 23.28
C THR A 245 3.59 28.31 23.89
N LYS A 246 4.43 28.46 24.93
CA LYS A 246 4.97 27.32 25.69
C LYS A 246 3.87 26.44 26.29
N ASN A 247 2.74 27.03 26.70
CA ASN A 247 1.60 26.28 27.24
C ASN A 247 0.29 26.96 26.83
N MET A 248 -0.65 26.18 26.31
CA MET A 248 -2.06 26.55 26.23
C MET A 248 -2.78 25.87 27.41
N ARG A 249 -3.56 26.63 28.19
CA ARG A 249 -4.22 26.09 29.39
C ARG A 249 -5.53 25.40 28.98
N PRO A 250 -5.74 24.12 29.31
CA PRO A 250 -7.01 23.44 29.10
C PRO A 250 -8.09 23.94 30.09
N VAL A 251 -9.36 23.65 29.79
CA VAL A 251 -10.45 23.73 30.77
C VAL A 251 -10.43 22.50 31.69
N TYR A 252 -11.05 22.64 32.87
CA TYR A 252 -11.29 21.53 33.77
C TYR A 252 -12.66 20.88 33.51
N PRO A 253 -12.79 19.54 33.51
CA PRO A 253 -11.71 18.56 33.62
C PRO A 253 -10.89 18.46 32.32
N THR A 254 -9.62 18.08 32.44
CA THR A 254 -8.69 17.97 31.30
C THR A 254 -8.94 16.68 30.50
N LYS A 255 -10.11 16.62 29.87
CA LYS A 255 -10.66 15.48 29.11
C LYS A 255 -10.97 15.92 27.68
N THR A 256 -10.94 14.95 26.75
CA THR A 256 -11.14 15.17 25.31
C THR A 256 -12.41 15.96 25.00
N PHE A 257 -13.59 15.44 25.31
CA PHE A 257 -14.86 16.06 24.90
C PHE A 257 -15.07 17.48 25.45
N PRO A 258 -14.89 17.73 26.77
CA PRO A 258 -15.00 19.09 27.31
C PRO A 258 -14.05 20.08 26.61
N ASN A 259 -12.76 19.75 26.51
CA ASN A 259 -11.77 20.69 25.95
C ASN A 259 -11.99 20.94 24.46
N HIS A 260 -12.29 19.90 23.70
CA HIS A 260 -12.54 20.03 22.26
C HIS A 260 -13.81 20.86 21.99
N TYR A 261 -14.85 20.74 22.81
CA TYR A 261 -16.07 21.52 22.65
C TYR A 261 -15.91 22.96 23.17
N SER A 262 -15.14 23.19 24.25
CA SER A 262 -14.74 24.54 24.68
C SER A 262 -13.97 25.30 23.59
N ILE A 263 -13.05 24.64 22.87
CA ILE A 263 -12.24 25.27 21.81
C ILE A 263 -13.11 25.85 20.68
N VAL A 264 -14.22 25.19 20.32
CA VAL A 264 -15.09 25.62 19.21
C VAL A 264 -16.27 26.48 19.63
N THR A 265 -16.58 26.57 20.93
CA THR A 265 -17.67 27.41 21.47
C THR A 265 -17.16 28.66 22.21
N GLY A 266 -15.90 28.65 22.67
CA GLY A 266 -15.37 29.69 23.58
C GLY A 266 -15.95 29.64 25.01
N LEU A 267 -16.73 28.60 25.34
CA LEU A 267 -17.45 28.48 26.61
C LEU A 267 -16.74 27.52 27.58
N TYR A 268 -17.04 27.67 28.88
CA TYR A 268 -16.65 26.67 29.89
C TYR A 268 -17.59 25.45 29.87
N PRO A 269 -17.14 24.28 30.36
CA PRO A 269 -17.95 23.06 30.39
C PRO A 269 -19.30 23.17 31.10
N GLU A 270 -19.36 23.94 32.19
CA GLU A 270 -20.62 24.24 32.90
C GLU A 270 -21.65 25.01 32.06
N SER A 271 -21.21 25.75 31.04
CA SER A 271 -22.07 26.54 30.15
C SER A 271 -22.42 25.79 28.86
N HIS A 272 -21.50 24.99 28.32
CA HIS A 272 -21.72 24.25 27.07
C HIS A 272 -22.25 22.82 27.25
N GLY A 273 -22.54 22.39 28.49
CA GLY A 273 -23.19 21.13 28.84
C GLY A 273 -22.26 19.90 28.89
N ILE A 274 -21.31 19.81 27.97
CA ILE A 274 -20.34 18.70 27.90
C ILE A 274 -19.28 18.77 29.02
N ILE A 275 -19.60 18.27 30.22
CA ILE A 275 -18.73 18.35 31.42
C ILE A 275 -17.68 17.23 31.55
N ASP A 276 -17.90 16.04 31.00
CA ASP A 276 -16.90 14.96 30.88
C ASP A 276 -17.28 14.03 29.70
N ASN A 277 -16.41 13.09 29.35
CA ASN A 277 -16.65 12.00 28.39
C ASN A 277 -17.77 11.04 28.84
N LYS A 278 -18.18 11.11 30.12
CA LYS A 278 -19.30 10.36 30.73
C LYS A 278 -19.98 11.23 31.78
N MET A 279 -21.29 11.42 31.69
CA MET A 279 -22.05 12.28 32.60
C MET A 279 -23.51 11.82 32.69
N TYR A 280 -24.21 12.20 33.76
CA TYR A 280 -25.62 11.91 34.00
C TYR A 280 -26.36 13.23 34.23
N ASP A 281 -27.48 13.43 33.52
CA ASP A 281 -28.36 14.60 33.71
C ASP A 281 -29.64 14.13 34.45
N PRO A 282 -29.95 14.67 35.64
CA PRO A 282 -31.11 14.27 36.42
C PRO A 282 -32.44 14.84 35.91
N LYS A 283 -32.45 15.86 35.05
CA LYS A 283 -33.65 16.40 34.40
C LYS A 283 -34.02 15.58 33.16
N MET A 284 -33.03 15.18 32.38
CA MET A 284 -33.19 14.24 31.26
C MET A 284 -33.36 12.80 31.73
N ASN A 285 -32.95 12.49 32.97
CA ASN A 285 -32.84 11.12 33.52
C ASN A 285 -32.03 10.18 32.60
N ALA A 286 -30.95 10.71 32.02
CA ALA A 286 -30.19 10.06 30.96
C ALA A 286 -28.68 10.06 31.26
N SER A 287 -27.94 9.13 30.64
CA SER A 287 -26.48 9.00 30.80
C SER A 287 -25.75 9.15 29.47
N PHE A 288 -24.96 10.21 29.35
CA PHE A 288 -24.05 10.43 28.22
C PHE A 288 -22.82 9.52 28.33
N SER A 289 -22.40 8.98 27.19
CA SER A 289 -21.14 8.23 27.04
C SER A 289 -20.76 8.17 25.57
N LEU A 290 -19.46 8.26 25.27
CA LEU A 290 -18.93 8.29 23.90
C LEU A 290 -19.31 7.08 23.03
N LYS A 291 -19.62 5.94 23.67
CA LYS A 291 -20.04 4.68 23.02
C LYS A 291 -21.56 4.47 23.03
N SER A 292 -22.34 5.41 23.58
CA SER A 292 -23.80 5.36 23.67
C SER A 292 -24.44 6.10 22.49
N LYS A 293 -25.70 5.76 22.17
CA LYS A 293 -26.53 6.56 21.25
C LYS A 293 -26.78 7.98 21.78
N GLU A 294 -26.75 8.18 23.10
CA GLU A 294 -26.84 9.50 23.73
C GLU A 294 -25.75 10.47 23.28
N LYS A 295 -24.62 9.99 22.75
CA LYS A 295 -23.61 10.83 22.11
C LYS A 295 -24.21 11.71 20.99
N PHE A 296 -25.28 11.27 20.34
CA PHE A 296 -25.93 11.95 19.22
C PHE A 296 -27.19 12.74 19.60
N ASN A 297 -27.57 12.76 20.88
CA ASN A 297 -28.71 13.54 21.36
C ASN A 297 -28.30 15.04 21.48
N PRO A 298 -28.93 15.97 20.74
CA PRO A 298 -28.60 17.40 20.80
C PRO A 298 -28.78 18.03 22.18
N GLU A 299 -29.59 17.44 23.07
CA GLU A 299 -29.84 17.99 24.40
C GLU A 299 -28.58 18.06 25.28
N TRP A 300 -27.51 17.33 24.98
CA TRP A 300 -26.23 17.42 25.70
C TRP A 300 -25.38 18.63 25.28
N TYR A 301 -25.58 19.16 24.08
CA TYR A 301 -24.69 20.13 23.44
C TYR A 301 -25.31 21.53 23.51
N LYS A 302 -24.71 22.42 24.30
CA LYS A 302 -25.18 23.81 24.49
C LYS A 302 -24.20 24.82 23.88
N GLY A 303 -24.65 26.07 23.76
CA GLY A 303 -23.89 27.14 23.10
C GLY A 303 -23.92 27.02 21.57
N GLU A 304 -23.02 27.75 20.91
CA GLU A 304 -22.91 27.78 19.46
C GLU A 304 -21.48 27.39 19.06
N PRO A 305 -21.28 26.22 18.44
CA PRO A 305 -19.96 25.86 17.92
C PRO A 305 -19.68 26.62 16.63
N ILE A 306 -18.41 26.94 16.38
CA ILE A 306 -17.96 27.80 15.28
C ILE A 306 -18.43 27.41 13.87
N TRP A 307 -18.76 26.13 13.62
CA TRP A 307 -19.36 25.71 12.34
C TRP A 307 -20.83 26.16 12.18
N VAL A 308 -21.58 26.28 13.28
CA VAL A 308 -22.93 26.89 13.30
C VAL A 308 -22.82 28.41 13.13
N THR A 309 -21.90 29.07 13.85
CA THR A 309 -21.59 30.50 13.67
C THR A 309 -21.20 30.83 12.23
N ALA A 310 -20.35 29.99 11.63
CA ALA A 310 -20.00 30.05 10.22
C ALA A 310 -21.27 29.94 9.35
N LYS A 311 -22.10 28.92 9.54
CA LYS A 311 -23.33 28.71 8.77
C LYS A 311 -24.25 29.93 8.78
N TYR A 312 -24.47 30.55 9.93
CA TYR A 312 -25.29 31.76 10.06
C TYR A 312 -24.70 32.97 9.32
N GLN A 313 -23.38 33.05 9.17
CA GLN A 313 -22.70 34.07 8.37
C GLN A 313 -22.58 33.68 6.87
N GLY A 314 -23.35 32.66 6.44
CA GLY A 314 -23.36 32.14 5.07
C GLY A 314 -22.12 31.33 4.71
N LEU A 315 -21.35 30.86 5.70
CA LEU A 315 -20.05 30.22 5.51
C LEU A 315 -20.16 28.70 5.56
N LYS A 316 -19.31 28.02 4.78
CA LYS A 316 -19.24 26.57 4.71
C LYS A 316 -18.19 26.02 5.66
N SER A 317 -18.50 24.86 6.22
CA SER A 317 -17.65 24.16 7.19
C SER A 317 -17.41 22.70 6.80
N GLY A 318 -16.23 22.19 7.13
CA GLY A 318 -15.80 20.84 6.77
C GLY A 318 -15.06 20.18 7.90
N THR A 319 -15.65 19.15 8.51
CA THR A 319 -15.18 18.55 9.76
C THR A 319 -14.86 17.06 9.58
N PHE A 320 -13.58 16.73 9.57
CA PHE A 320 -13.15 15.33 9.67
C PHE A 320 -12.90 15.01 11.15
N PHE A 321 -13.97 14.52 11.79
CA PHE A 321 -14.09 14.21 13.23
C PHE A 321 -13.86 15.40 14.17
N TRP A 322 -14.92 15.89 14.83
CA TRP A 322 -14.82 16.78 16.00
C TRP A 322 -15.95 16.43 16.99
N PRO A 323 -15.73 16.47 18.32
CA PRO A 323 -16.80 16.30 19.31
C PRO A 323 -17.99 17.26 19.08
N GLY A 324 -19.15 16.71 18.70
CA GLY A 324 -20.34 17.49 18.36
C GLY A 324 -20.51 17.84 16.86
N SER A 325 -19.52 17.60 15.99
CA SER A 325 -19.69 17.85 14.55
C SER A 325 -20.54 16.80 13.84
N ASP A 326 -20.72 15.64 14.46
CA ASP A 326 -21.63 14.57 14.03
C ASP A 326 -22.94 14.56 14.84
N VAL A 327 -23.36 15.75 15.33
CA VAL A 327 -24.61 15.98 16.08
C VAL A 327 -25.34 17.19 15.52
N GLU A 328 -26.67 17.14 15.49
CA GLU A 328 -27.53 18.20 14.97
C GLU A 328 -27.72 19.34 16.00
N ILE A 329 -26.74 20.25 16.08
CA ILE A 329 -26.75 21.35 17.05
C ILE A 329 -27.53 22.52 16.46
N ASN A 330 -28.57 22.99 17.16
CA ASN A 330 -29.50 24.03 16.69
C ASN A 330 -30.13 23.74 15.30
N GLY A 331 -30.36 22.46 14.97
CA GLY A 331 -30.89 22.05 13.65
C GLY A 331 -29.85 22.10 12.52
N ILE A 332 -28.54 22.18 12.85
CA ILE A 332 -27.46 22.41 11.88
C ILE A 332 -26.33 21.39 12.07
N PHE A 333 -25.97 20.74 10.97
CA PHE A 333 -24.70 20.04 10.78
C PHE A 333 -23.70 20.91 9.99
N PRO A 334 -22.39 20.63 10.10
CA PRO A 334 -21.42 21.12 9.12
C PRO A 334 -21.77 20.69 7.70
N ASP A 335 -21.41 21.49 6.69
CA ASP A 335 -21.72 21.20 5.27
C ASP A 335 -21.10 19.90 4.78
N ILE A 336 -19.92 19.57 5.31
CA ILE A 336 -19.27 18.27 5.12
C ILE A 336 -18.83 17.77 6.50
N TYR A 337 -19.38 16.65 6.95
CA TYR A 337 -18.97 16.00 8.20
C TYR A 337 -18.73 14.50 8.00
N LYS A 338 -18.12 13.87 9.01
CA LYS A 338 -17.91 12.41 9.07
C LYS A 338 -18.33 11.91 10.44
N MET A 339 -19.18 10.89 10.48
CA MET A 339 -19.48 10.13 11.69
C MET A 339 -18.18 9.55 12.26
N TYR A 340 -17.92 9.73 13.56
CA TYR A 340 -16.66 9.29 14.15
C TYR A 340 -16.38 7.80 13.96
N ASN A 341 -15.26 7.48 13.32
CA ASN A 341 -14.74 6.12 13.18
C ASN A 341 -13.22 6.12 13.43
N GLY A 342 -12.81 5.64 14.60
CA GLY A 342 -11.40 5.59 15.00
C GLY A 342 -10.51 4.72 14.10
N SER A 343 -11.09 3.76 13.38
CA SER A 343 -10.37 2.81 12.52
C SER A 343 -9.90 3.40 11.17
N VAL A 344 -10.32 4.62 10.82
CA VAL A 344 -9.89 5.28 9.57
C VAL A 344 -8.42 5.71 9.68
N PRO A 345 -7.50 5.25 8.80
CA PRO A 345 -6.10 5.65 8.79
C PRO A 345 -5.91 7.17 8.73
N PHE A 346 -4.84 7.71 9.33
CA PHE A 346 -4.66 9.16 9.44
C PHE A 346 -4.46 9.84 8.07
N GLU A 347 -3.82 9.15 7.15
CA GLU A 347 -3.54 9.57 5.78
C GLU A 347 -4.82 9.78 4.99
N GLU A 348 -5.81 8.89 5.11
CA GLU A 348 -7.14 9.07 4.49
C GLU A 348 -7.85 10.33 5.02
N ARG A 349 -7.71 10.63 6.32
CA ARG A 349 -8.30 11.84 6.92
C ARG A 349 -7.66 13.11 6.31
N ILE A 350 -6.34 13.11 6.16
CA ILE A 350 -5.59 14.23 5.55
C ILE A 350 -5.94 14.38 4.07
N LEU A 351 -5.94 13.28 3.31
CA LEU A 351 -6.24 13.26 1.88
C LEU A 351 -7.67 13.74 1.59
N ALA A 352 -8.65 13.33 2.39
CA ALA A 352 -10.01 13.85 2.27
C ALA A 352 -10.07 15.37 2.47
N VAL A 353 -9.34 15.93 3.44
CA VAL A 353 -9.26 17.40 3.60
C VAL A 353 -8.61 18.09 2.42
N LEU A 354 -7.54 17.51 1.85
CA LEU A 354 -6.87 18.04 0.66
C LEU A 354 -7.79 18.00 -0.57
N GLN A 355 -8.51 16.90 -0.80
CA GLN A 355 -9.57 16.81 -1.82
C GLN A 355 -10.65 17.87 -1.60
N TRP A 356 -11.10 18.06 -0.36
CA TRP A 356 -12.11 19.08 -0.05
C TRP A 356 -11.62 20.52 -0.30
N LEU A 357 -10.31 20.80 -0.20
CA LEU A 357 -9.72 22.09 -0.57
C LEU A 357 -9.69 22.31 -2.10
N GLN A 358 -9.74 21.23 -2.89
CA GLN A 358 -9.72 21.25 -4.37
C GLN A 358 -11.10 21.32 -5.03
N LEU A 359 -12.20 21.11 -4.29
CA LEU A 359 -13.59 21.22 -4.78
C LEU A 359 -13.83 22.53 -5.57
N PRO A 360 -14.81 22.60 -6.49
CA PRO A 360 -15.04 23.80 -7.30
C PRO A 360 -15.50 25.02 -6.46
N LYS A 361 -15.38 26.24 -6.99
CA LYS A 361 -15.56 27.49 -6.20
C LYS A 361 -17.00 27.67 -5.67
N ASP A 362 -18.00 27.11 -6.32
CA ASP A 362 -19.41 27.08 -5.90
C ASP A 362 -19.67 26.08 -4.76
N GLU A 363 -19.13 24.86 -4.87
CA GLU A 363 -19.15 23.89 -3.77
C GLU A 363 -18.32 24.38 -2.57
N ARG A 364 -17.22 25.12 -2.80
CA ARG A 364 -16.44 25.81 -1.75
C ARG A 364 -17.02 27.13 -1.26
N ARG A 365 -17.84 27.85 -2.04
CA ARG A 365 -18.42 29.14 -1.62
C ARG A 365 -19.38 28.86 -0.46
N THR A 366 -19.20 29.41 0.73
CA THR A 366 -18.56 30.70 1.06
C THR A 366 -17.59 30.58 2.26
N ARG A 367 -16.57 31.45 2.32
CA ARG A 367 -15.46 31.60 3.32
C ARG A 367 -15.29 30.45 4.33
N PHE A 368 -14.23 29.65 4.21
CA PHE A 368 -14.20 28.30 4.76
C PHE A 368 -13.57 28.17 6.17
N PHE A 369 -14.30 27.55 7.12
CA PHE A 369 -13.71 27.04 8.37
C PHE A 369 -13.65 25.51 8.35
N ARG A 370 -12.43 24.94 8.23
CA ARG A 370 -12.21 23.49 8.35
C ARG A 370 -11.65 23.18 9.73
N SER A 371 -12.46 22.55 10.58
CA SER A 371 -11.98 22.02 11.84
C SER A 371 -11.67 20.53 11.68
N PHE A 372 -10.38 20.21 11.65
CA PHE A 372 -9.85 18.86 11.49
C PHE A 372 -9.29 18.36 12.82
N ILE A 373 -9.66 17.17 13.28
CA ILE A 373 -9.00 16.59 14.45
C ILE A 373 -8.53 15.16 14.24
N TRP A 374 -7.25 14.99 14.52
CA TRP A 374 -6.69 13.72 14.99
C TRP A 374 -7.19 13.49 16.41
N THR A 375 -8.26 12.71 16.57
CA THR A 375 -8.52 12.01 17.82
C THR A 375 -7.91 10.61 17.67
N SER A 376 -6.82 10.37 18.39
CA SER A 376 -6.56 9.03 18.93
C SER A 376 -7.24 8.95 20.29
N GLN A 377 -8.55 8.73 20.32
CA GLN A 377 -9.17 8.26 21.56
C GLN A 377 -8.68 6.83 21.79
N GLN A 378 -7.84 6.66 22.81
CA GLN A 378 -7.60 5.37 23.47
C GLN A 378 -8.78 5.05 24.39
#